data_AF-A0A7W1E2R9-F1
#
_entry.id   AF-A0A7W1E2R9-F1
#
_cell.length_a   1.000
_cell.length_b   1.000
_cell.length_c   1.000
_cell.angle_alpha   90.00
_cell.angle_beta   90.00
_cell.angle_gamma   90.00
#
_symmetry.space_group_name_H-M   'P 1'
#
loop_
_entity.id
_entity.type
_entity.pdbx_description
1 polymer ?
#
loop_
_entity_poly.entity_id
_entity_poly.type
_entity_poly.pdbx_seq_one_letter_code
_entity_poly.pdbx_strand_id
1 'polypeptide(L)' 'MLKDVAAIVGLGATEFSKNSGRSALQLAVEAVGTAIDDAGLA' A
#
# COMPACT_ATOMS: atom_id res chain seq x y z
N MET A 1 -21.52 16.02 0.20
CA MET A 1 -20.40 16.92 -0.11
C MET A 1 -19.12 16.24 0.37
N LEU A 2 -18.17 15.96 -0.52
CA LEU A 2 -16.92 15.22 -0.21
C LEU A 2 -15.69 15.88 -0.88
N LYS A 3 -15.84 17.06 -1.48
CA LYS A 3 -14.74 17.74 -2.16
C LYS A 3 -13.77 18.28 -1.10
N ASP A 4 -12.47 18.09 -1.32
CA ASP A 4 -11.36 18.63 -0.51
C ASP A 4 -11.31 18.14 0.95
N VAL A 5 -12.02 17.05 1.32
CA VAL A 5 -11.99 16.48 2.68
C VAL A 5 -11.04 15.28 2.84
N ALA A 6 -10.51 14.75 1.74
CA ALA A 6 -9.58 13.62 1.72
C ALA A 6 -8.62 13.73 0.54
N ALA A 7 -7.42 13.17 0.71
CA ALA A 7 -6.41 13.03 -0.32
C ALA A 7 -5.69 11.68 -0.15
N ILE A 8 -5.17 11.15 -1.26
CA ILE A 8 -4.26 9.99 -1.22
C ILE A 8 -2.88 10.54 -0.84
N VAL A 9 -2.33 10.05 0.27
CA VAL A 9 -1.06 10.56 0.82
C VAL A 9 0.11 9.60 0.64
N GLY A 10 -0.14 8.34 0.28
CA GLY A 10 0.91 7.37 0.00
C GLY A 10 0.43 6.25 -0.91
N LEU A 11 1.36 5.68 -1.66
CA LEU A 11 1.16 4.57 -2.60
C LEU A 11 2.15 3.46 -2.31
N GLY A 12 1.63 2.24 -2.22
CA GLY A 12 2.44 1.06 -1.93
C GLY A 12 2.03 -0.12 -2.81
N ALA A 13 3.04 -0.89 -3.22
CA ALA A 13 2.87 -2.06 -4.06
C ALA A 13 3.93 -3.10 -3.71
N THR A 14 3.59 -4.37 -3.93
CA THR A 14 4.58 -5.44 -3.95
C THR A 14 5.26 -5.48 -5.32
N GLU A 15 6.30 -6.31 -5.45
CA GLU A 15 6.78 -6.71 -6.77
C GLU A 15 5.64 -7.32 -7.62
N PHE A 16 5.67 -7.08 -8.93
CA PHE A 16 4.75 -7.74 -9.86
C PHE A 16 5.36 -9.05 -10.35
N SER A 17 4.75 -10.15 -9.97
CA SER A 17 5.20 -11.50 -10.33
C SER A 17 4.03 -12.41 -10.71
N LYS A 18 4.33 -13.51 -11.39
CA LYS A 18 3.33 -14.55 -11.72
C LYS A 18 3.11 -15.54 -10.57
N ASN A 19 4.08 -15.63 -9.66
CA ASN A 19 4.01 -16.41 -8.44
C ASN A 19 4.91 -15.75 -7.40
N SER A 20 4.30 -15.07 -6.43
CA SER A 20 5.02 -14.36 -5.38
C SER A 20 5.55 -15.28 -4.27
N GLY A 21 5.16 -16.56 -4.27
CA GLY A 21 5.52 -17.53 -3.23
C GLY A 21 4.97 -17.20 -1.83
N ARG A 22 4.07 -16.21 -1.72
CA ARG A 22 3.58 -15.66 -0.46
C ARG A 22 2.07 -15.73 -0.37
N SER A 23 1.54 -15.68 0.85
CA SER A 23 0.09 -15.57 1.06
C SER A 23 -0.42 -14.20 0.60
N ALA A 24 -1.70 -14.14 0.23
CA ALA A 24 -2.36 -12.88 -0.12
C ALA A 24 -2.31 -11.86 1.04
N LEU A 25 -2.43 -12.34 2.29
CA LEU A 25 -2.33 -11.49 3.48
C LEU A 25 -0.94 -10.87 3.60
N GLN A 26 0.11 -11.64 3.38
CA GLN A 26 1.47 -11.11 3.44
C GLN A 26 1.70 -10.04 2.37
N LEU A 27 1.26 -10.28 1.12
CA LEU A 27 1.36 -9.27 0.05
C LEU A 27 0.61 -7.99 0.39
N ALA A 28 -0.58 -8.11 0.97
CA ALA A 28 -1.36 -6.96 1.39
C ALA A 28 -0.64 -6.13 2.48
N VAL A 29 -0.07 -6.80 3.49
CA VAL A 29 0.66 -6.12 4.57
C VAL A 29 1.94 -5.45 4.06
N GLU A 30 2.67 -6.07 3.13
CA GLU A 30 3.84 -5.44 2.51
C GLU A 30 3.47 -4.19 1.69
N ALA A 31 2.43 -4.29 0.85
CA ALA A 31 1.93 -3.13 0.10
C ALA A 31 1.41 -2.02 1.03
N VAL A 32 0.75 -2.37 2.13
CA VAL A 32 0.30 -1.39 3.13
C VAL A 32 1.49 -0.74 3.84
N GLY A 33 2.50 -1.51 4.24
CA GLY A 33 3.72 -0.97 4.86
C GLY A 33 4.41 0.04 3.96
N THR A 34 4.63 -0.31 2.69
CA THR A 34 5.21 0.62 1.71
C THR A 34 4.36 1.88 1.48
N ALA A 35 3.03 1.77 1.50
CA ALA A 35 2.14 2.93 1.39
C ALA A 35 2.20 3.85 2.62
N ILE A 36 2.36 3.28 3.81
CA ILE A 36 2.52 4.02 5.08
C ILE A 36 3.86 4.76 5.07
N ASP A 37 4.94 4.09 4.65
CA ASP A 37 6.27 4.68 4.51
C ASP A 37 6.27 5.83 3.49
N ASP A 38 5.64 5.65 2.33
CA ASP A 38 5.50 6.70 1.29
C ASP A 38 4.67 7.89 1.80
N ALA A 39 3.67 7.62 2.65
CA ALA A 39 2.90 8.65 3.32
C ALA A 39 3.67 9.40 4.42
N GLY A 40 4.89 8.96 4.77
CA GLY A 40 5.70 9.55 5.83
C GLY A 40 5.12 9.35 7.23
N LEU A 41 4.38 8.26 7.44
CA LEU A 41 3.72 7.93 8.71
C LEU A 41 4.54 6.86 9.46
N ALA A 42 4.57 6.96 10.80
CA ALA A 42 5.29 6.04 11.70
C ALA A 42 4.33 5.09 12.44
#